data_AF-A0A7C5ZEG9-F1
#
_entry.id   AF-A0A7C5ZEG9-F1
#
_cell.length_a   1.000
_cell.length_b   1.000
_cell.length_c   1.000
_cell.angle_alpha   90.00
_cell.angle_beta   90.00
_cell.angle_gamma   90.00
#
_symmetry.space_group_name_H-M   'P 1'
#
loop_
_entity.id
_entity.type
_entity.pdbx_description
1 polymer ?
#
loop_
_entity_poly.entity_id
_entity_poly.type
_entity_poly.pdbx_seq_one_letter_code
_entity_poly.pdbx_strand_id
1 'polypeptide(L)'
;MSHMSEKVMAAAADVGAEPAAVARRTGQATPTIWGLTPVQLHDHFWASRGVCVVRPADANRPIALDPELYLLTDARTLAVFRLRELIDTICWVKPRVLFVRLHGQQQVGYCETVVTDEAGRFLGFRRNYGADKPRLARAAITRDRTVAQLWQSCAGRRQPWRELRQQLRERNSRCETVSIVGRIFDRHDPREQEQFVQELIRSWPQPNATLPRVRRVGPGVWAFEDVKLDASVRIIGSAWLGAGRSLPPGSSVLGPAALWDVPECRPAAAEPVWSELEPSARDPGLPAALVGSLAQSMLQSQTAALARAISRRHQRFSFYAVSKRLFDIVFSLAMIVLSLPVYAGVMLAIWLEDGRPFFFLHRRETVGGREFPCIKFRSMRKDAEQARQALVERNHADGPQFWLPHDPRTTRVGQFIRRWNIDELPQFVNVLLGQMSVVGPRPSPRKENQFCPPWREARLSVRPGITGLWQVKRTRQEGCDFQEWIRYDLEYVQRASWALDLYILFKTIQVVLWR
;
A
#
# COMPACT_ATOMS: atom_id res chain seq x y z
N MET A 1 -30.91 -57.37 -0.45
CA MET A 1 -31.52 -58.55 -1.09
C MET A 1 -32.67 -58.04 -1.93
N SER A 2 -32.39 -57.60 -3.16
CA SER A 2 -32.36 -58.40 -4.40
C SER A 2 -33.72 -58.40 -5.09
N HIS A 3 -33.72 -57.85 -6.31
CA HIS A 3 -34.60 -58.16 -7.45
C HIS A 3 -36.10 -57.82 -7.34
N MET A 4 -36.52 -56.82 -8.11
CA MET A 4 -37.46 -57.02 -9.23
C MET A 4 -37.70 -55.67 -9.92
N SER A 5 -37.03 -55.46 -11.05
CA SER A 5 -37.46 -54.47 -12.04
C SER A 5 -37.04 -55.00 -13.40
N GLU A 6 -37.92 -55.83 -13.97
CA GLU A 6 -37.82 -56.32 -15.32
C GLU A 6 -39.08 -55.91 -16.06
N LYS A 7 -38.88 -55.36 -17.26
CA LYS A 7 -39.80 -55.32 -18.41
C LYS A 7 -40.91 -54.25 -18.41
N VAL A 8 -40.49 -53.07 -18.86
CA VAL A 8 -41.03 -52.50 -20.11
C VAL A 8 -39.87 -52.06 -21.01
N MET A 9 -39.34 -53.03 -21.77
CA MET A 9 -38.64 -52.89 -23.06
C MET A 9 -39.56 -53.67 -24.03
N ALA A 10 -39.84 -53.29 -25.28
CA ALA A 10 -39.00 -52.64 -26.27
C ALA A 10 -39.84 -52.18 -27.48
N ALA A 11 -39.33 -51.19 -28.22
CA ALA A 11 -39.25 -51.14 -29.69
C ALA A 11 -38.60 -49.79 -30.07
N ALA A 12 -37.28 -49.72 -30.22
CA ALA A 12 -36.50 -50.03 -31.44
C ALA A 12 -36.45 -48.87 -32.44
N ALA A 13 -35.29 -48.21 -32.54
CA ALA A 13 -34.59 -47.83 -33.79
C ALA A 13 -33.56 -46.70 -33.53
N ASP A 14 -32.32 -47.12 -33.30
CA ASP A 14 -31.08 -46.63 -33.92
C ASP A 14 -31.12 -45.28 -34.68
N VAL A 15 -30.47 -44.23 -34.13
CA VAL A 15 -29.51 -43.35 -34.83
C VAL A 15 -28.63 -42.69 -33.76
N GLY A 16 -27.33 -42.97 -33.80
CA GLY A 16 -26.32 -42.29 -32.99
C GLY A 16 -26.20 -40.80 -33.31
N ALA A 17 -26.16 -39.97 -32.26
CA ALA A 17 -25.48 -38.67 -32.27
C ALA A 17 -25.33 -38.20 -30.82
N GLU A 18 -24.12 -38.40 -30.26
CA GLU A 18 -23.69 -37.60 -29.12
C GLU A 18 -23.90 -36.11 -29.43
N PRO A 19 -24.49 -35.31 -28.53
CA PRO A 19 -24.69 -33.89 -28.80
C PRO A 19 -23.34 -33.18 -28.72
N ALA A 20 -22.73 -33.02 -29.90
CA ALA A 20 -21.63 -32.13 -30.28
C ALA A 20 -21.08 -31.28 -29.12
N ALA A 21 -20.19 -31.89 -28.34
CA ALA A 21 -19.05 -31.16 -27.82
C ALA A 21 -18.43 -30.46 -29.02
N VAL A 22 -18.46 -29.13 -29.05
CA VAL A 22 -17.65 -28.35 -29.99
C VAL A 22 -16.20 -28.64 -29.62
N ALA A 23 -15.69 -29.74 -30.18
CA ALA A 23 -14.29 -30.01 -30.37
C ALA A 23 -13.78 -28.84 -31.21
N ARG A 24 -13.35 -27.77 -30.53
CA ARG A 24 -12.56 -26.72 -31.14
C ARG A 24 -11.31 -27.41 -31.67
N ARG A 25 -11.22 -27.39 -32.99
CA ARG A 25 -10.11 -27.86 -33.80
C ARG A 25 -8.79 -27.49 -33.13
N THR A 26 -7.96 -28.50 -32.90
CA THR A 26 -6.52 -28.40 -32.67
C THR A 26 -5.91 -27.49 -33.75
N GLY A 27 -5.61 -26.23 -33.41
CA GLY A 27 -4.95 -25.29 -34.32
C GLY A 27 -5.32 -23.80 -34.19
N GLN A 28 -6.37 -23.41 -33.45
CA GLN A 28 -6.69 -21.98 -33.28
C GLN A 28 -5.68 -21.32 -32.34
N ALA A 29 -4.82 -20.45 -32.90
CA ALA A 29 -3.84 -19.65 -32.17
C ALA A 29 -4.52 -18.80 -31.09
N THR A 30 -3.94 -18.78 -29.87
CA THR A 30 -4.41 -18.03 -28.70
C THR A 30 -4.90 -16.64 -29.09
N PRO A 31 -6.11 -16.21 -28.66
CA PRO A 31 -6.60 -14.88 -28.97
C PRO A 31 -5.68 -13.82 -28.37
N THR A 32 -5.39 -12.79 -29.16
CA THR A 32 -4.54 -11.66 -28.77
C THR A 32 -5.35 -10.37 -28.76
N ILE A 33 -4.95 -9.44 -27.90
CA ILE A 33 -5.38 -8.04 -27.98
C ILE A 33 -4.13 -7.19 -28.10
N TRP A 34 -4.08 -6.33 -29.12
CA TRP A 34 -2.92 -5.50 -29.44
C TRP A 34 -1.64 -6.32 -29.69
N GLY A 35 -1.79 -7.53 -30.22
CA GLY A 35 -0.70 -8.49 -30.47
C GLY A 35 -0.22 -9.24 -29.23
N LEU A 36 -0.85 -9.03 -28.08
CA LEU A 36 -0.43 -9.61 -26.81
C LEU A 36 -1.35 -10.75 -26.38
N THR A 37 -0.73 -11.85 -25.96
CA THR A 37 -1.42 -12.93 -25.24
C THR A 37 -1.82 -12.49 -23.83
N PRO A 38 -2.78 -13.17 -23.16
CA PRO A 38 -3.13 -12.90 -21.77
C PRO A 38 -1.94 -12.86 -20.81
N VAL A 39 -0.91 -13.68 -21.06
CA VAL A 39 0.31 -13.71 -20.25
C VAL A 39 1.14 -12.46 -20.45
N GLN A 40 1.29 -12.00 -21.69
CA GLN A 40 2.02 -10.76 -21.98
C GLN A 40 1.26 -9.52 -21.49
N LEU A 41 -0.08 -9.52 -21.57
CA LEU A 41 -0.90 -8.46 -20.96
C LEU A 41 -0.70 -8.39 -19.44
N HIS A 42 -0.55 -9.54 -18.77
CA HIS A 42 -0.24 -9.57 -17.33
C HIS A 42 1.11 -8.93 -17.03
N ASP A 43 2.12 -9.20 -17.85
CA ASP A 43 3.45 -8.62 -17.69
C ASP A 43 3.42 -7.11 -17.91
N HIS A 44 2.77 -6.62 -18.97
CA HIS A 44 2.57 -5.19 -19.22
C HIS A 44 1.75 -4.49 -18.14
N PHE A 45 0.69 -5.14 -17.64
CA PHE A 45 -0.11 -4.62 -16.53
C PHE A 45 0.75 -4.34 -15.29
N TRP A 46 1.65 -5.27 -14.94
CA TRP A 46 2.56 -5.09 -13.82
C TRP A 46 3.71 -4.13 -14.14
N ALA A 47 4.22 -4.12 -15.37
CA ALA A 47 5.24 -3.18 -15.82
C ALA A 47 4.76 -1.73 -15.72
N SER A 48 3.48 -1.45 -16.03
CA SER A 48 2.88 -0.11 -15.83
C SER A 48 2.85 0.36 -14.36
N ARG A 49 3.19 -0.54 -13.42
CA ARG A 49 3.28 -0.30 -11.97
C ARG A 49 4.72 -0.46 -11.45
N GLY A 50 5.72 -0.48 -12.33
CA GLY A 50 7.12 -0.68 -11.97
C GLY A 50 7.47 -2.10 -11.53
N VAL A 51 6.61 -3.09 -11.79
CA VAL A 51 6.78 -4.46 -11.30
C VAL A 51 7.09 -5.42 -12.46
N CYS A 52 8.27 -6.05 -12.44
CA CYS A 52 8.64 -7.09 -13.40
C CYS A 52 8.14 -8.45 -12.93
N VAL A 53 7.27 -9.10 -13.71
CA VAL A 53 6.77 -10.45 -13.39
C VAL A 53 7.80 -11.50 -13.81
N VAL A 54 8.10 -12.43 -12.90
CA VAL A 54 9.07 -13.50 -13.13
C VAL A 54 8.43 -14.84 -12.81
N ARG A 55 8.46 -15.76 -13.77
CA ARG A 55 7.90 -17.11 -13.66
C ARG A 55 9.01 -18.16 -13.79
N PRO A 56 8.86 -19.32 -13.13
CA PRO A 56 9.79 -20.43 -13.32
C PRO A 56 9.61 -20.99 -14.75
N ALA A 57 10.72 -21.32 -15.40
CA ALA A 57 10.80 -21.85 -16.78
C ALA A 57 10.77 -20.85 -17.95
N ASP A 58 10.75 -19.54 -17.70
CA ASP A 58 11.05 -18.52 -18.73
C ASP A 58 12.57 -18.24 -18.82
N ALA A 59 13.42 -19.28 -18.79
CA ALA A 59 14.88 -19.14 -18.61
C ALA A 59 15.60 -18.32 -19.71
N ASN A 60 15.04 -18.28 -20.92
CA ASN A 60 15.61 -17.53 -22.04
C ASN A 60 15.15 -16.06 -22.10
N ARG A 61 14.25 -15.63 -21.21
CA ARG A 61 13.81 -14.22 -21.17
C ARG A 61 14.73 -13.43 -20.24
N PRO A 62 15.44 -12.40 -20.72
CA PRO A 62 16.28 -11.60 -19.86
C PRO A 62 15.43 -10.88 -18.80
N ILE A 63 15.83 -10.98 -17.53
CA ILE A 63 15.20 -10.22 -16.44
C ILE A 63 15.61 -8.76 -16.60
N ALA A 64 14.60 -7.87 -16.63
CA ALA A 64 14.77 -6.42 -16.69
C ALA A 64 15.79 -5.92 -15.65
N LEU A 65 16.59 -4.92 -16.02
CA LEU A 65 17.66 -4.38 -15.18
C LEU A 65 17.12 -3.41 -14.11
N ASP A 66 16.17 -2.55 -14.50
CA ASP A 66 15.71 -1.42 -13.68
C ASP A 66 14.21 -1.42 -13.28
N PRO A 67 13.56 -2.56 -12.95
CA PRO A 67 12.22 -2.50 -12.34
C PRO A 67 12.31 -2.13 -10.85
N GLU A 68 11.30 -1.44 -10.31
CA GLU A 68 11.22 -1.13 -8.89
C GLU A 68 11.07 -2.40 -8.02
N LEU A 69 10.35 -3.40 -8.54
CA LEU A 69 10.05 -4.65 -7.86
C LEU A 69 10.01 -5.83 -8.85
N TYR A 70 10.33 -7.01 -8.34
CA TYR A 70 10.11 -8.28 -9.03
C TYR A 70 8.96 -9.03 -8.36
N LEU A 71 7.97 -9.44 -9.15
CA LEU A 71 6.84 -10.28 -8.73
C LEU A 71 7.09 -11.72 -9.18
N LEU A 72 7.40 -12.58 -8.22
CA LEU A 72 7.64 -14.00 -8.42
C LEU A 72 6.31 -14.76 -8.32
N THR A 73 5.87 -15.38 -9.41
CA THR A 73 4.63 -16.17 -9.46
C THR A 73 4.87 -17.55 -10.05
N ASP A 74 4.01 -18.51 -9.73
CA ASP A 74 4.01 -19.82 -10.39
C ASP A 74 3.74 -19.70 -11.90
N ALA A 75 4.25 -20.66 -12.69
CA ALA A 75 4.16 -20.63 -14.15
C ALA A 75 2.72 -20.59 -14.68
N ARG A 76 1.75 -21.12 -13.93
CA ARG A 76 0.32 -21.18 -14.31
C ARG A 76 -0.50 -19.96 -13.90
N THR A 77 0.01 -19.15 -12.97
CA THR A 77 -0.80 -18.16 -12.25
C THR A 77 -0.77 -16.79 -12.91
N LEU A 78 -1.95 -16.24 -13.21
CA LEU A 78 -2.14 -14.81 -13.51
C LEU A 78 -2.83 -14.17 -12.29
N ALA A 79 -2.11 -13.31 -11.60
CA ALA A 79 -2.57 -12.68 -10.36
C ALA A 79 -2.78 -11.17 -10.52
N VAL A 80 -3.94 -10.69 -10.10
CA VAL A 80 -4.25 -9.25 -10.02
C VAL A 80 -4.59 -8.92 -8.58
N PHE A 81 -3.82 -8.02 -7.97
CA PHE A 81 -4.05 -7.58 -6.59
C PHE A 81 -3.55 -6.14 -6.41
N ARG A 82 -3.97 -5.50 -5.32
CA ARG A 82 -3.60 -4.10 -5.05
C ARG A 82 -2.24 -4.03 -4.39
N LEU A 83 -1.22 -3.59 -5.14
CA LEU A 83 0.15 -3.44 -4.63
C LEU A 83 0.22 -2.59 -3.35
N ARG A 84 -0.67 -1.60 -3.22
CA ARG A 84 -0.77 -0.73 -2.02
C ARG A 84 -0.88 -1.50 -0.70
N GLU A 85 -1.48 -2.69 -0.71
CA GLU A 85 -1.65 -3.51 0.51
C GLU A 85 -0.32 -4.12 0.98
N LEU A 86 0.70 -4.08 0.12
CA LEU A 86 2.03 -4.62 0.37
C LEU A 86 3.10 -3.53 0.52
N ILE A 87 2.88 -2.34 -0.04
CA ILE A 87 3.85 -1.22 -0.05
C ILE A 87 4.32 -0.90 1.36
N ASP A 88 3.42 -0.85 2.34
CA ASP A 88 3.78 -0.61 3.74
C ASP A 88 4.82 -1.64 4.21
N THR A 89 4.56 -2.92 4.04
CA THR A 89 5.50 -3.97 4.46
C THR A 89 6.83 -3.88 3.70
N ILE A 90 6.79 -3.62 2.39
CA ILE A 90 7.98 -3.50 1.53
C ILE A 90 8.86 -2.31 1.97
N CYS A 91 8.26 -1.15 2.22
CA CYS A 91 8.99 0.06 2.59
C CYS A 91 9.46 0.05 4.04
N TRP A 92 8.63 -0.46 4.97
CA TRP A 92 8.87 -0.34 6.41
C TRP A 92 9.62 -1.51 7.03
N VAL A 93 9.39 -2.73 6.52
CA VAL A 93 10.09 -3.93 6.99
C VAL A 93 11.33 -4.20 6.15
N LYS A 94 11.38 -3.68 4.91
CA LYS A 94 12.47 -3.91 3.94
C LYS A 94 12.88 -5.40 3.90
N PRO A 95 11.92 -6.33 3.75
CA PRO A 95 12.27 -7.74 3.64
C PRO A 95 13.06 -7.95 2.34
N ARG A 96 14.03 -8.85 2.37
CA ARG A 96 14.69 -9.29 1.13
C ARG A 96 13.68 -9.97 0.21
N VAL A 97 12.76 -10.74 0.80
CA VAL A 97 11.64 -11.37 0.10
C VAL A 97 10.36 -11.25 0.93
N LEU A 98 9.31 -10.70 0.33
CA LEU A 98 7.96 -10.67 0.89
C LEU A 98 7.12 -11.77 0.26
N PHE A 99 6.79 -12.82 1.01
CA PHE A 99 5.84 -13.83 0.57
C PHE A 99 4.41 -13.32 0.68
N VAL A 100 3.64 -13.49 -0.39
CA VAL A 100 2.26 -13.04 -0.49
C VAL A 100 1.36 -14.26 -0.65
N ARG A 101 0.42 -14.42 0.28
CA ARG A 101 -0.66 -15.40 0.18
C ARG A 101 -1.87 -14.70 -0.40
N LEU A 102 -2.21 -15.05 -1.62
CA LEU A 102 -3.36 -14.50 -2.33
C LEU A 102 -4.59 -15.36 -2.04
N HIS A 103 -5.60 -14.73 -1.44
CA HIS A 103 -6.91 -15.31 -1.24
C HIS A 103 -7.86 -14.72 -2.29
N GLY A 104 -8.36 -15.56 -3.18
CA GLY A 104 -9.33 -15.17 -4.21
C GLY A 104 -10.65 -15.90 -4.06
N GLN A 105 -11.74 -15.21 -4.36
CA GLN A 105 -13.02 -15.84 -4.68
C GLN A 105 -13.22 -15.68 -6.18
N GLN A 106 -13.34 -16.79 -6.90
CA GLN A 106 -13.79 -16.75 -8.28
C GLN A 106 -15.31 -16.66 -8.22
N GLN A 107 -15.87 -15.54 -8.67
CA GLN A 107 -17.32 -15.45 -8.90
C GLN A 107 -17.63 -16.37 -10.07
N VAL A 108 -18.09 -17.59 -9.77
CA VAL A 108 -18.71 -18.48 -10.78
C VAL A 108 -20.23 -18.33 -10.74
N GLY A 109 -20.73 -17.37 -9.96
CA GLY A 109 -22.13 -16.99 -9.93
C GLY A 109 -22.72 -16.76 -11.33
N TYR A 110 -24.05 -16.68 -11.37
CA TYR A 110 -24.83 -16.57 -12.60
C TYR A 110 -24.24 -15.56 -13.60
N CYS A 111 -23.82 -16.06 -14.76
CA CYS A 111 -23.30 -15.24 -15.85
C CYS A 111 -24.02 -15.60 -17.15
N GLU A 112 -24.57 -14.58 -17.83
CA GLU A 112 -25.08 -14.70 -19.20
C GLU A 112 -24.01 -14.18 -20.16
N THR A 113 -23.49 -15.05 -21.02
CA THR A 113 -22.53 -14.65 -22.06
C THR A 113 -23.24 -14.53 -23.40
N VAL A 114 -23.05 -13.41 -24.08
CA VAL A 114 -23.49 -13.23 -25.47
C VAL A 114 -22.62 -14.09 -26.38
N VAL A 115 -23.25 -14.95 -27.18
CA VAL A 115 -22.59 -15.78 -28.19
C VAL A 115 -22.68 -15.04 -29.52
N THR A 116 -21.55 -14.92 -30.22
CA THR A 116 -21.49 -14.32 -31.56
C THR A 116 -20.87 -15.28 -32.58
N ASP A 117 -21.11 -15.05 -33.87
CA ASP A 117 -20.37 -15.70 -34.94
C ASP A 117 -18.96 -15.11 -35.12
N GLU A 118 -18.18 -15.65 -36.06
CA GLU A 118 -16.81 -15.19 -36.36
C GLU A 118 -16.76 -13.72 -36.84
N ALA A 119 -17.86 -13.21 -37.39
CA ALA A 119 -18.02 -11.81 -37.79
C ALA A 119 -18.51 -10.91 -36.64
N GLY A 120 -18.73 -11.44 -35.43
CA GLY A 120 -19.20 -10.68 -34.27
C GLY A 120 -20.71 -10.43 -34.27
N ARG A 121 -21.50 -11.10 -35.11
CA ARG A 121 -22.96 -11.00 -35.13
C ARG A 121 -23.57 -11.82 -34.00
N PHE A 122 -24.58 -11.27 -33.34
CA PHE A 122 -25.28 -11.91 -32.23
C PHE A 122 -25.94 -13.24 -32.65
N LEU A 123 -25.69 -14.31 -31.89
CA LEU A 123 -26.28 -15.63 -32.07
C LEU A 123 -27.20 -16.04 -30.91
N GLY A 124 -26.99 -15.53 -29.70
CA GLY A 124 -27.82 -15.87 -28.53
C GLY A 124 -27.14 -15.60 -27.19
N PHE A 125 -27.78 -16.04 -26.10
CA PHE A 125 -27.24 -15.99 -24.74
C PHE A 125 -26.93 -17.39 -24.21
N ARG A 126 -25.77 -17.56 -23.57
CA ARG A 126 -25.40 -18.78 -22.83
C ARG A 126 -25.44 -18.49 -21.33
N ARG A 127 -26.25 -19.23 -20.60
CA ARG A 127 -26.36 -19.14 -19.13
C ARG A 127 -25.39 -20.13 -18.48
N ASN A 128 -24.45 -19.61 -17.68
CA ASN A 128 -23.55 -20.42 -16.87
C ASN A 128 -23.90 -20.27 -15.40
N TYR A 129 -24.17 -21.40 -14.75
CA TYR A 129 -24.36 -21.50 -13.30
C TYR A 129 -23.13 -22.16 -12.70
N GLY A 130 -22.50 -21.53 -11.72
CA GLY A 130 -21.44 -22.14 -10.94
C GLY A 130 -21.41 -21.66 -9.50
N ALA A 131 -20.86 -22.51 -8.65
CA ALA A 131 -20.61 -22.18 -7.25
C ALA A 131 -19.26 -21.47 -7.12
N ASP A 132 -19.20 -20.43 -6.28
CA ASP A 132 -17.96 -19.73 -5.98
C ASP A 132 -16.95 -20.68 -5.32
N LYS A 133 -15.79 -20.87 -5.96
CA LYS A 133 -14.71 -21.70 -5.41
C LYS A 133 -13.63 -20.82 -4.79
N PRO A 134 -13.23 -21.05 -3.53
CA PRO A 134 -12.09 -20.36 -2.95
C PRO A 134 -10.80 -20.78 -3.67
N ARG A 135 -10.01 -19.79 -4.12
CA ARG A 135 -8.70 -20.01 -4.74
C ARG A 135 -7.60 -19.46 -3.86
N LEU A 136 -6.50 -20.21 -3.80
CA LEU A 136 -5.28 -19.84 -3.10
C LEU A 136 -4.12 -19.84 -4.09
N ALA A 137 -3.40 -18.73 -4.15
CA ALA A 137 -2.16 -18.65 -4.91
C ALA A 137 -1.04 -18.09 -4.02
N ARG A 138 0.19 -18.45 -4.37
CA ARG A 138 1.40 -17.92 -3.74
C ARG A 138 2.09 -17.00 -4.73
N ALA A 139 2.53 -15.86 -4.22
CA ALA A 139 3.44 -14.98 -4.92
C ALA A 139 4.54 -14.56 -3.95
N ALA A 140 5.62 -13.99 -4.47
CA ALA A 140 6.61 -13.30 -3.67
C ALA A 140 7.03 -12.01 -4.36
N ILE A 141 7.36 -11.00 -3.56
CA ILE A 141 7.84 -9.71 -4.04
C ILE A 141 9.25 -9.49 -3.51
N THR A 142 10.16 -9.04 -4.36
CA THR A 142 11.53 -8.71 -3.98
C THR A 142 12.05 -7.51 -4.76
N ARG A 143 12.98 -6.76 -4.17
CA ARG A 143 13.82 -5.76 -4.88
C ARG A 143 15.12 -6.35 -5.38
N ASP A 144 15.45 -7.56 -4.93
CA ASP A 144 16.73 -8.20 -5.20
C ASP A 144 16.64 -8.99 -6.51
N ARG A 145 17.29 -8.47 -7.55
CA ARG A 145 17.37 -9.11 -8.86
C ARG A 145 17.98 -10.51 -8.81
N THR A 146 18.91 -10.76 -7.89
CA THR A 146 19.53 -12.09 -7.75
C THR A 146 18.52 -13.14 -7.28
N VAL A 147 17.55 -12.74 -6.47
CA VAL A 147 16.44 -13.61 -6.04
C VAL A 147 15.50 -13.88 -7.21
N ALA A 148 15.23 -12.87 -8.04
CA ALA A 148 14.43 -13.05 -9.26
C ALA A 148 15.10 -14.00 -10.27
N GLN A 149 16.41 -13.86 -10.48
CA GLN A 149 17.21 -14.76 -11.32
C GLN A 149 17.20 -16.19 -10.78
N LEU A 150 17.38 -16.34 -9.46
CA LEU A 150 17.26 -17.63 -8.81
C LEU A 150 15.88 -18.26 -9.08
N TRP A 151 14.80 -17.50 -8.87
CA TRP A 151 13.44 -17.98 -9.10
C TRP A 151 13.19 -18.42 -10.55
N GLN A 152 13.67 -17.64 -11.53
CA GLN A 152 13.56 -17.97 -12.96
C GLN A 152 14.32 -19.27 -13.29
N SER A 153 15.50 -19.45 -12.68
CA SER A 153 16.37 -20.62 -12.90
C SER A 153 15.83 -21.94 -12.31
N CYS A 154 14.80 -21.90 -11.44
CA CYS A 154 14.18 -23.08 -10.83
C CYS A 154 13.34 -23.94 -11.80
N ALA A 155 13.48 -23.74 -13.12
CA ALA A 155 12.80 -24.51 -14.16
C ALA A 155 13.08 -26.02 -14.02
N GLY A 156 12.03 -26.85 -13.98
CA GLY A 156 12.15 -28.31 -13.99
C GLY A 156 12.34 -29.00 -12.62
N ARG A 157 12.42 -28.25 -11.52
CA ARG A 157 12.53 -28.86 -10.18
C ARG A 157 11.16 -29.08 -9.55
N ARG A 158 11.02 -30.17 -8.77
CA ARG A 158 9.72 -30.62 -8.24
C ARG A 158 9.00 -29.57 -7.39
N GLN A 159 9.70 -28.63 -6.73
CA GLN A 159 9.08 -27.59 -5.88
C GLN A 159 9.89 -26.26 -5.77
N PRO A 160 9.74 -25.30 -6.71
CA PRO A 160 10.47 -24.03 -6.72
C PRO A 160 10.39 -23.22 -5.42
N TRP A 161 9.22 -23.18 -4.79
CA TRP A 161 9.01 -22.48 -3.50
C TRP A 161 9.84 -23.04 -2.34
N ARG A 162 10.11 -24.35 -2.32
CA ARG A 162 10.90 -24.97 -1.24
C ARG A 162 12.36 -24.55 -1.36
N GLU A 163 12.90 -24.53 -2.56
CA GLU A 163 14.29 -24.17 -2.83
C GLU A 163 14.57 -22.70 -2.57
N LEU A 164 13.67 -21.82 -3.02
CA LEU A 164 13.76 -20.40 -2.71
C LEU A 164 13.84 -20.19 -1.19
N ARG A 165 12.99 -20.86 -0.40
CA ARG A 165 13.02 -20.78 1.07
C ARG A 165 14.28 -21.37 1.68
N GLN A 166 14.78 -22.49 1.14
CA GLN A 166 16.00 -23.12 1.62
C GLN A 166 17.20 -22.17 1.44
N GLN A 167 17.38 -21.60 0.25
CA GLN A 167 18.49 -20.68 -0.01
C GLN A 167 18.39 -19.39 0.81
N LEU A 168 17.17 -18.85 1.00
CA LEU A 168 16.96 -17.69 1.85
C LEU A 168 17.29 -17.99 3.32
N ARG A 169 16.99 -19.21 3.81
CA ARG A 169 17.31 -19.66 5.16
C ARG A 169 18.81 -19.84 5.37
N GLU A 170 19.50 -20.48 4.43
CA GLU A 170 20.95 -20.67 4.46
C GLU A 170 21.70 -19.34 4.50
N ARG A 171 21.17 -18.31 3.83
CA ARG A 171 21.74 -16.95 3.83
C ARG A 171 21.20 -16.03 4.92
N ASN A 172 20.49 -16.56 5.93
CA ASN A 172 19.85 -15.80 7.02
C ASN A 172 19.08 -14.54 6.54
N SER A 173 18.38 -14.66 5.41
CA SER A 173 17.74 -13.53 4.74
C SER A 173 16.44 -13.13 5.43
N ARG A 174 16.25 -11.83 5.67
CA ARG A 174 15.01 -11.28 6.24
C ARG A 174 13.83 -11.52 5.31
N CYS A 175 12.86 -12.31 5.74
CA CYS A 175 11.66 -12.64 4.97
C CYS A 175 10.41 -12.30 5.78
N GLU A 176 9.35 -11.89 5.09
CA GLU A 176 8.04 -11.63 5.70
C GLU A 176 6.93 -12.34 4.94
N THR A 177 5.79 -12.55 5.59
CA THR A 177 4.60 -13.13 4.93
C THR A 177 3.38 -12.27 5.19
N VAL A 178 2.66 -11.91 4.13
CA VAL A 178 1.40 -11.15 4.20
C VAL A 178 0.31 -11.90 3.44
N SER A 179 -0.90 -11.92 4.00
CA SER A 179 -2.11 -12.43 3.34
C SER A 179 -2.94 -11.26 2.83
N ILE A 180 -3.28 -11.26 1.55
CA ILE A 180 -4.12 -10.24 0.92
C ILE A 180 -5.21 -10.87 0.05
N VAL A 181 -6.21 -10.07 -0.29
CA VAL A 181 -7.26 -10.46 -1.23
C VAL A 181 -6.82 -10.10 -2.65
N GLY A 182 -6.98 -11.03 -3.58
CA GLY A 182 -6.63 -10.82 -5.00
C GLY A 182 -7.46 -11.70 -5.93
N ARG A 183 -7.39 -11.43 -7.23
CA ARG A 183 -7.99 -12.28 -8.27
C ARG A 183 -6.92 -13.17 -8.90
N ILE A 184 -7.26 -14.43 -9.09
CA ILE A 184 -6.33 -15.50 -9.48
C ILE A 184 -6.95 -16.26 -10.66
N PHE A 185 -6.22 -16.31 -11.76
CA PHE A 185 -6.64 -16.97 -13.00
C PHE A 185 -5.56 -17.97 -13.45
N ASP A 186 -5.96 -19.07 -14.07
CA ASP A 186 -5.07 -20.05 -14.69
C ASP A 186 -4.85 -19.66 -16.15
N ARG A 187 -3.58 -19.50 -16.55
CA ARG A 187 -3.21 -19.14 -17.92
C ARG A 187 -3.53 -20.23 -18.95
N HIS A 188 -3.83 -21.47 -18.55
CA HIS A 188 -4.13 -22.56 -19.48
C HIS A 188 -5.63 -22.76 -19.71
N ASP A 189 -6.49 -22.17 -18.87
CA ASP A 189 -7.94 -22.24 -19.04
C ASP A 189 -8.41 -21.05 -19.90
N PRO A 190 -8.93 -21.29 -21.13
CA PRO A 190 -9.38 -20.23 -22.01
C PRO A 190 -10.50 -19.37 -21.43
N ARG A 191 -11.36 -19.93 -20.57
CA ARG A 191 -12.43 -19.17 -19.90
C ARG A 191 -11.84 -18.19 -18.89
N GLU A 192 -10.81 -18.62 -18.17
CA GLU A 192 -10.14 -17.77 -17.17
C GLU A 192 -9.25 -16.72 -17.82
N GLN A 193 -8.67 -17.01 -18.99
CA GLN A 193 -8.00 -15.99 -19.81
C GLN A 193 -8.95 -14.86 -20.19
N GLU A 194 -10.18 -15.17 -20.60
CA GLU A 194 -11.19 -14.17 -20.94
C GLU A 194 -11.62 -13.35 -19.71
N GLN A 195 -11.89 -14.02 -18.58
CA GLN A 195 -12.20 -13.35 -17.31
C GLN A 195 -11.06 -12.45 -16.84
N PHE A 196 -9.81 -12.89 -17.02
CA PHE A 196 -8.62 -12.12 -16.72
C PHE A 196 -8.55 -10.84 -17.56
N VAL A 197 -8.79 -10.92 -18.86
CA VAL A 197 -8.81 -9.72 -19.74
C VAL A 197 -9.94 -8.77 -19.34
N GLN A 198 -11.13 -9.28 -19.00
CA GLN A 198 -12.21 -8.44 -18.46
C GLN A 198 -11.81 -7.76 -17.13
N GLU A 199 -11.06 -8.45 -16.27
CA GLU A 199 -10.52 -7.85 -15.04
C GLU A 199 -9.52 -6.73 -15.36
N LEU A 200 -8.65 -6.91 -16.36
CA LEU A 200 -7.73 -5.87 -16.80
C LEU A 200 -8.46 -4.65 -17.37
N ILE A 201 -9.50 -4.84 -18.18
CA ILE A 201 -10.34 -3.73 -18.68
C ILE A 201 -10.89 -2.87 -17.54
N ARG A 202 -11.23 -3.49 -16.41
CA ARG A 202 -11.77 -2.81 -15.22
C ARG A 202 -10.69 -2.17 -14.34
N SER A 203 -9.50 -2.78 -14.28
CA SER A 203 -8.46 -2.46 -13.28
C SER A 203 -7.22 -1.77 -13.86
N TRP A 204 -7.08 -1.68 -15.18
CA TRP A 204 -5.96 -1.05 -15.86
C TRP A 204 -6.38 0.27 -16.52
N PRO A 205 -6.17 1.41 -15.85
CA PRO A 205 -6.69 2.69 -16.32
C PRO A 205 -5.95 3.24 -17.54
N GLN A 206 -4.65 2.94 -17.69
CA GLN A 206 -3.75 3.51 -18.71
C GLN A 206 -2.87 2.42 -19.33
N PRO A 207 -3.40 1.56 -20.21
CA PRO A 207 -2.61 0.57 -20.95
C PRO A 207 -1.59 1.19 -21.90
N ASN A 208 -1.83 2.41 -22.38
CA ASN A 208 -0.90 3.13 -23.25
C ASN A 208 0.45 3.47 -22.61
N ALA A 209 0.54 3.42 -21.27
CA ALA A 209 1.79 3.66 -20.55
C ALA A 209 2.89 2.62 -20.88
N THR A 210 2.49 1.39 -21.22
CA THR A 210 3.43 0.35 -21.66
C THR A 210 3.22 -0.05 -23.12
N LEU A 211 2.18 0.49 -23.77
CA LEU A 211 1.75 0.16 -25.12
C LEU A 211 1.54 1.44 -25.95
N PRO A 212 2.61 2.02 -26.53
CA PRO A 212 2.52 3.33 -27.19
C PRO A 212 1.57 3.35 -28.40
N ARG A 213 1.37 2.20 -29.07
CA ARG A 213 0.45 2.02 -30.21
C ARG A 213 -1.02 1.89 -29.82
N VAL A 214 -1.32 1.94 -28.51
CA VAL A 214 -2.69 1.89 -27.98
C VAL A 214 -3.12 3.30 -27.62
N ARG A 215 -4.21 3.77 -28.23
CA ARG A 215 -4.75 5.11 -28.04
C ARG A 215 -6.07 5.08 -27.29
N ARG A 216 -6.33 6.13 -26.51
CA ARG A 216 -7.63 6.31 -25.84
C ARG A 216 -8.62 6.91 -26.83
N VAL A 217 -9.75 6.25 -27.02
CA VAL A 217 -10.84 6.75 -27.90
C VAL A 217 -12.08 7.18 -27.12
N GLY A 218 -12.13 6.90 -25.81
CA GLY A 218 -13.21 7.34 -24.93
C GLY A 218 -12.93 7.04 -23.45
N PRO A 219 -13.88 7.34 -22.55
CA PRO A 219 -13.77 6.99 -21.13
C PRO A 219 -13.70 5.46 -20.93
N GLY A 220 -12.54 4.94 -20.53
CA GLY A 220 -12.34 3.49 -20.37
C GLY A 220 -12.31 2.71 -21.70
N VAL A 221 -12.23 3.41 -22.84
CA VAL A 221 -12.18 2.78 -24.16
C VAL A 221 -10.80 2.99 -24.80
N TRP A 222 -10.15 1.87 -25.12
CA TRP A 222 -8.80 1.82 -25.67
C TRP A 222 -8.79 1.07 -26.98
N ALA A 223 -8.09 1.58 -27.98
CA ALA A 223 -8.04 1.00 -29.31
C ALA A 223 -6.60 0.92 -29.82
N PHE A 224 -6.32 -0.09 -30.62
CA PHE A 224 -5.10 -0.07 -31.42
C PHE A 224 -5.11 1.09 -32.42
N GLU A 225 -3.95 1.59 -32.80
CA GLU A 225 -3.81 2.74 -33.69
C GLU A 225 -4.53 2.57 -35.04
N ASP A 226 -4.61 1.35 -35.57
CA ASP A 226 -5.20 1.02 -36.87
C ASP A 226 -6.73 0.84 -36.86
N VAL A 227 -7.36 0.90 -35.68
CA VAL A 227 -8.80 0.68 -35.53
C VAL A 227 -9.57 1.80 -36.18
N LYS A 228 -10.50 1.41 -37.07
CA LYS A 228 -11.43 2.32 -37.74
C LYS A 228 -12.74 2.39 -36.95
N LEU A 229 -13.03 3.57 -36.40
CA LEU A 229 -14.22 3.83 -35.60
C LEU A 229 -15.06 4.91 -36.28
N ASP A 230 -16.28 4.56 -36.71
CA ASP A 230 -17.25 5.56 -37.16
C ASP A 230 -17.78 6.39 -35.98
N ALA A 231 -18.12 7.66 -36.22
CA ALA A 231 -18.58 8.58 -35.19
C ALA A 231 -19.94 8.18 -34.57
N SER A 232 -20.75 7.39 -35.28
CA SER A 232 -22.07 6.94 -34.80
C SER A 232 -22.02 5.67 -33.92
N VAL A 233 -20.84 5.07 -33.73
CA VAL A 233 -20.69 3.86 -32.93
C VAL A 233 -20.97 4.16 -31.46
N ARG A 234 -21.90 3.42 -30.86
CA ARG A 234 -22.26 3.59 -29.45
C ARG A 234 -21.47 2.61 -28.58
N ILE A 235 -20.54 3.11 -27.77
CA ILE A 235 -19.82 2.30 -26.79
C ILE A 235 -20.35 2.61 -25.39
N ILE A 236 -20.89 1.61 -24.71
CA ILE A 236 -21.48 1.73 -23.37
C ILE A 236 -20.59 0.98 -22.38
N GLY A 237 -19.86 1.71 -21.52
CA GLY A 237 -18.90 1.12 -20.58
C GLY A 237 -17.49 0.98 -21.16
N SER A 238 -16.62 0.24 -20.45
CA SER A 238 -15.21 0.09 -20.84
C SER A 238 -15.04 -0.94 -21.96
N ALA A 239 -14.20 -0.65 -22.96
CA ALA A 239 -13.94 -1.61 -24.03
C ALA A 239 -12.52 -1.51 -24.56
N TRP A 240 -11.95 -2.65 -24.94
CA TRP A 240 -10.67 -2.72 -25.65
C TRP A 240 -10.92 -3.18 -27.09
N LEU A 241 -10.41 -2.42 -28.06
CA LEU A 241 -10.55 -2.67 -29.50
C LEU A 241 -9.20 -3.12 -30.05
N GLY A 242 -9.14 -4.37 -30.50
CA GLY A 242 -7.96 -5.01 -31.06
C GLY A 242 -7.63 -4.54 -32.47
N ALA A 243 -6.43 -4.88 -32.92
CA ALA A 243 -5.89 -4.51 -34.22
C ALA A 243 -6.74 -5.02 -35.39
N GLY A 244 -6.81 -4.23 -36.45
CA GLY A 244 -7.58 -4.52 -37.67
C GLY A 244 -9.10 -4.40 -37.53
N ARG A 245 -9.63 -4.00 -36.36
CA ARG A 245 -11.08 -3.84 -36.17
C ARG A 245 -11.61 -2.61 -36.90
N SER A 246 -12.74 -2.79 -37.58
CA SER A 246 -13.51 -1.72 -38.20
C SER A 246 -14.96 -1.79 -37.70
N LEU A 247 -15.43 -0.74 -37.04
CA LEU A 247 -16.78 -0.66 -36.49
C LEU A 247 -17.64 0.24 -37.39
N PRO A 248 -18.55 -0.32 -38.20
CA PRO A 248 -19.38 0.44 -39.14
C PRO A 248 -20.45 1.28 -38.42
N PRO A 249 -21.06 2.26 -39.12
CA PRO A 249 -22.12 3.09 -38.56
C PRO A 249 -23.27 2.27 -37.94
N GLY A 250 -23.80 2.73 -36.82
CA GLY A 250 -24.90 2.07 -36.09
C GLY A 250 -24.49 0.86 -35.22
N SER A 251 -23.20 0.49 -35.19
CA SER A 251 -22.70 -0.57 -34.30
C SER A 251 -22.77 -0.14 -32.82
N SER A 252 -23.03 -1.10 -31.93
CA SER A 252 -22.98 -0.88 -30.48
C SER A 252 -22.05 -1.88 -29.79
N VAL A 253 -21.21 -1.38 -28.87
CA VAL A 253 -20.33 -2.20 -28.04
C VAL A 253 -20.74 -2.03 -26.58
N LEU A 254 -21.05 -3.13 -25.90
CA LEU A 254 -21.45 -3.14 -24.50
C LEU A 254 -20.30 -3.68 -23.63
N GLY A 255 -19.72 -2.80 -22.82
CA GLY A 255 -18.61 -3.09 -21.92
C GLY A 255 -19.04 -3.70 -20.57
N PRO A 256 -18.11 -4.30 -19.80
CA PRO A 256 -16.68 -4.46 -20.10
C PRO A 256 -16.42 -5.52 -21.17
N ALA A 257 -15.83 -5.13 -22.31
CA ALA A 257 -15.67 -6.00 -23.48
C ALA A 257 -14.28 -5.90 -24.12
N ALA A 258 -13.78 -7.02 -24.64
CA ALA A 258 -12.57 -7.09 -25.45
C ALA A 258 -12.93 -7.55 -26.87
N LEU A 259 -12.77 -6.69 -27.87
CA LEU A 259 -12.82 -7.08 -29.26
C LEU A 259 -11.42 -7.51 -29.68
N TRP A 260 -11.14 -8.81 -29.65
CA TRP A 260 -9.83 -9.39 -29.98
C TRP A 260 -9.31 -8.98 -31.35
N ASP A 261 -7.99 -9.02 -31.54
CA ASP A 261 -7.36 -8.71 -32.83
C ASP A 261 -7.92 -9.59 -33.95
N VAL A 262 -8.05 -9.00 -35.13
CA VAL A 262 -8.31 -9.77 -36.36
C VAL A 262 -7.08 -10.65 -36.63
N PRO A 263 -7.22 -11.98 -36.82
CA PRO A 263 -6.09 -12.91 -36.94
C PRO A 263 -5.01 -12.49 -37.94
N GLU A 264 -5.42 -11.92 -39.07
CA GLU A 264 -4.57 -11.48 -40.17
C GLU A 264 -3.88 -10.13 -39.89
N CYS A 265 -4.38 -9.36 -38.92
CA CYS A 265 -3.88 -8.03 -38.56
C CYS A 265 -3.15 -8.00 -37.22
N ARG A 266 -2.82 -9.17 -36.64
CA ARG A 266 -2.14 -9.26 -35.34
C ARG A 266 -0.77 -8.57 -35.42
N PRO A 267 -0.52 -7.51 -34.64
CA PRO A 267 0.79 -6.88 -34.60
C PRO A 267 1.79 -7.81 -33.90
N ALA A 268 3.08 -7.58 -34.15
CA ALA A 268 4.13 -8.27 -33.42
C ALA A 268 4.01 -7.97 -31.92
N ALA A 269 4.19 -9.00 -31.08
CA ALA A 269 4.12 -8.84 -29.64
C ALA A 269 5.24 -7.90 -29.14
N ALA A 270 4.85 -6.80 -28.50
CA ALA A 270 5.78 -5.86 -27.91
C ALA A 270 6.18 -6.31 -26.49
N GLU A 271 7.47 -6.20 -26.15
CA GLU A 271 7.96 -6.34 -24.78
C GLU A 271 7.96 -4.97 -24.07
N PRO A 272 7.78 -4.91 -22.74
CA PRO A 272 7.86 -3.65 -22.01
C PRO A 272 9.26 -3.02 -22.10
N VAL A 273 9.35 -1.78 -22.57
CA VAL A 273 10.61 -1.03 -22.67
C VAL A 273 10.87 -0.28 -21.37
N TRP A 274 11.57 -0.92 -20.43
CA TRP A 274 11.75 -0.43 -19.06
C TRP A 274 12.40 0.96 -18.94
N SER A 275 13.26 1.34 -19.89
CA SER A 275 13.89 2.66 -19.93
C SER A 275 12.92 3.81 -20.24
N GLU A 276 11.76 3.51 -20.82
CA GLU A 276 10.75 4.49 -21.24
C GLU A 276 9.52 4.49 -20.32
N LEU A 277 9.46 3.55 -19.36
CA LEU A 277 8.39 3.44 -18.39
C LEU A 277 8.57 4.47 -17.28
N GLU A 278 8.10 5.69 -17.51
CA GLU A 278 7.87 6.66 -16.44
C GLU A 278 6.86 6.07 -15.43
N PRO A 279 7.10 6.15 -14.10
CA PRO A 279 6.18 5.65 -13.09
C PRO A 279 4.85 6.42 -13.14
N SER A 280 3.91 5.95 -13.97
CA SER A 280 2.55 6.49 -14.19
C SER A 280 2.43 7.98 -13.86
N ALA A 281 3.11 8.83 -14.63
CA ALA A 281 2.93 10.27 -14.54
C ALA A 281 1.53 10.63 -15.03
N ARG A 282 0.69 10.98 -14.04
CA ARG A 282 -0.26 12.10 -13.98
C ARG A 282 -0.80 12.69 -15.30
N ASP A 283 -2.11 12.96 -15.26
CA ASP A 283 -2.81 13.95 -16.06
C ASP A 283 -1.93 15.20 -16.37
N PRO A 284 -1.74 15.61 -17.64
CA PRO A 284 -0.84 16.69 -18.06
C PRO A 284 -1.15 18.11 -17.53
N GLY A 285 -2.15 18.27 -16.66
CA GLY A 285 -2.63 19.56 -16.16
C GLY A 285 -1.98 20.10 -14.88
N LEU A 286 -0.91 19.52 -14.34
CA LEU A 286 -0.28 20.02 -13.10
C LEU A 286 1.21 20.33 -13.24
N PRO A 287 1.66 21.57 -12.92
CA PRO A 287 3.03 22.01 -13.16
C PRO A 287 4.07 21.31 -12.27
N ALA A 288 5.27 21.15 -12.83
CA ALA A 288 6.42 20.39 -12.33
C ALA A 288 7.04 20.89 -11.00
N ALA A 289 6.49 21.93 -10.37
CA ALA A 289 6.96 22.43 -9.06
C ALA A 289 6.53 21.55 -7.86
N LEU A 290 5.74 20.48 -8.10
CA LEU A 290 5.22 19.57 -7.06
C LEU A 290 5.92 18.19 -7.03
N VAL A 291 7.18 18.07 -7.44
CA VAL A 291 7.93 16.80 -7.27
C VAL A 291 8.13 16.46 -5.78
N GLY A 292 8.27 17.48 -4.91
CA GLY A 292 8.21 17.30 -3.45
C GLY A 292 6.82 16.92 -2.90
N SER A 293 5.75 17.19 -3.67
CA SER A 293 4.36 16.93 -3.24
C SER A 293 3.90 15.50 -3.53
N LEU A 294 4.61 14.73 -4.35
CA LEU A 294 4.18 13.40 -4.79
C LEU A 294 4.32 12.36 -3.68
N ALA A 295 5.47 12.32 -3.01
CA ALA A 295 5.67 11.55 -1.79
C ALA A 295 4.62 11.93 -0.73
N GLN A 296 4.30 13.22 -0.65
CA GLN A 296 3.30 13.77 0.26
C GLN A 296 1.85 13.37 -0.14
N SER A 297 1.53 13.32 -1.44
CA SER A 297 0.20 12.92 -1.95
C SER A 297 -0.03 11.40 -1.91
N MET A 298 1.03 10.61 -2.08
CA MET A 298 1.01 9.15 -1.90
C MET A 298 0.89 8.80 -0.41
N LEU A 299 1.55 9.54 0.47
CA LEU A 299 1.37 9.42 1.91
C LEU A 299 -0.05 9.87 2.32
N GLN A 300 -0.60 10.93 1.73
CA GLN A 300 -1.97 11.42 1.99
C GLN A 300 -3.05 10.43 1.52
N SER A 301 -2.92 9.81 0.34
CA SER A 301 -3.92 8.83 -0.15
C SER A 301 -3.86 7.49 0.59
N GLN A 302 -2.68 7.09 1.09
CA GLN A 302 -2.48 5.89 1.91
C GLN A 302 -2.93 6.10 3.37
N THR A 303 -2.64 7.26 3.95
CA THR A 303 -3.07 7.61 5.32
C THR A 303 -4.58 7.87 5.39
N ALA A 304 -5.25 8.36 4.35
CA ALA A 304 -6.68 8.69 4.43
C ALA A 304 -7.62 7.48 4.58
N ALA A 305 -7.30 6.34 3.98
CA ALA A 305 -8.11 5.12 4.15
C ALA A 305 -7.87 4.48 5.53
N LEU A 306 -6.62 4.49 5.98
CA LEU A 306 -6.17 3.97 7.27
C LEU A 306 -6.70 4.85 8.43
N ALA A 307 -6.57 6.18 8.31
CA ALA A 307 -7.09 7.16 9.25
C ALA A 307 -8.62 7.12 9.32
N ARG A 308 -9.33 6.98 8.19
CA ARG A 308 -10.80 6.80 8.16
C ARG A 308 -11.26 5.48 8.80
N ALA A 309 -10.47 4.40 8.69
CA ALA A 309 -10.75 3.13 9.35
C ALA A 309 -10.45 3.16 10.86
N ILE A 310 -9.39 3.87 11.27
CA ILE A 310 -8.95 4.00 12.67
C ILE A 310 -9.82 4.98 13.45
N SER A 311 -10.16 6.14 12.87
CA SER A 311 -11.05 7.14 13.48
C SER A 311 -12.45 6.60 13.76
N ARG A 312 -12.94 5.65 12.93
CA ARG A 312 -14.21 4.94 13.17
C ARG A 312 -14.13 3.87 14.26
N ARG A 313 -12.92 3.39 14.62
CA ARG A 313 -12.74 2.29 15.58
C ARG A 313 -12.49 2.76 17.02
N HIS A 314 -11.99 3.97 17.22
CA HIS A 314 -11.55 4.47 18.53
C HIS A 314 -12.63 5.18 19.39
N GLN A 315 -13.90 5.18 18.96
CA GLN A 315 -15.02 5.70 19.76
C GLN A 315 -15.76 4.64 20.61
N ARG A 316 -15.18 3.46 20.81
CA ARG A 316 -15.78 2.46 21.72
C ARG A 316 -15.08 2.51 23.07
N PHE A 317 -15.87 2.67 24.14
CA PHE A 317 -15.50 2.50 25.54
C PHE A 317 -14.80 1.15 25.76
N SER A 318 -13.51 1.09 25.46
CA SER A 318 -12.68 -0.08 25.72
C SER A 318 -12.19 0.00 27.16
N PHE A 319 -12.21 -1.13 27.88
CA PHE A 319 -11.60 -1.27 29.21
C PHE A 319 -10.18 -0.68 29.25
N TYR A 320 -9.44 -0.80 28.15
CA TYR A 320 -8.13 -0.16 27.97
C TYR A 320 -8.19 1.37 28.16
N ALA A 321 -9.11 2.08 27.50
CA ALA A 321 -9.14 3.55 27.54
C ALA A 321 -9.44 4.10 28.94
N VAL A 322 -10.34 3.43 29.68
CA VAL A 322 -10.70 3.81 31.05
C VAL A 322 -9.55 3.52 32.02
N SER A 323 -9.03 2.28 32.00
CA SER A 323 -7.90 1.89 32.86
C SER A 323 -6.64 2.72 32.56
N LYS A 324 -6.38 3.02 31.28
CA LYS A 324 -5.27 3.86 30.85
C LYS A 324 -5.38 5.27 31.42
N ARG A 325 -6.59 5.84 31.45
CA ARG A 325 -6.80 7.17 32.04
C ARG A 325 -6.59 7.18 33.54
N LEU A 326 -7.03 6.14 34.25
CA LEU A 326 -6.79 6.01 35.69
C LEU A 326 -5.28 5.93 35.98
N PHE A 327 -4.54 5.11 35.23
CA PHE A 327 -3.09 5.04 35.33
C PHE A 327 -2.42 6.38 35.06
N ASP A 328 -2.84 7.11 34.02
CA ASP A 328 -2.29 8.43 33.71
C ASP A 328 -2.43 9.40 34.88
N ILE A 329 -3.57 9.38 35.58
CA ILE A 329 -3.82 10.23 36.74
C ILE A 329 -2.92 9.84 37.91
N VAL A 330 -2.94 8.56 38.31
CA VAL A 330 -2.18 8.06 39.46
C VAL A 330 -0.67 8.23 39.24
N PHE A 331 -0.17 7.84 38.07
CA PHE A 331 1.24 7.95 37.72
C PHE A 331 1.70 9.41 37.69
N SER A 332 0.94 10.30 37.05
CA SER A 332 1.32 11.71 36.97
C SER A 332 1.28 12.41 38.32
N LEU A 333 0.32 12.07 39.18
CA LEU A 333 0.27 12.60 40.53
C LEU A 333 1.50 12.18 41.33
N ALA A 334 1.85 10.90 41.31
CA ALA A 334 3.06 10.38 41.95
C ALA A 334 4.32 11.10 41.42
N MET A 335 4.47 11.23 40.11
CA MET A 335 5.61 11.89 39.50
C MET A 335 5.71 13.37 39.86
N ILE A 336 4.59 14.11 39.95
CA ILE A 336 4.59 15.51 40.38
C ILE A 336 5.07 15.61 41.82
N VAL A 337 4.51 14.83 42.75
CA VAL A 337 4.91 14.88 44.17
C VAL A 337 6.39 14.54 44.33
N LEU A 338 6.86 13.47 43.69
CA LEU A 338 8.26 13.04 43.76
C LEU A 338 9.23 14.04 43.14
N SER A 339 8.80 14.83 42.17
CA SER A 339 9.65 15.81 41.48
C SER A 339 9.63 17.20 42.10
N LEU A 340 8.82 17.49 43.12
CA LEU A 340 8.76 18.81 43.76
C LEU A 340 10.13 19.39 44.19
N PRO A 341 11.06 18.61 44.79
CA PRO A 341 12.39 19.12 45.12
C PRO A 341 13.19 19.52 43.88
N VAL A 342 13.04 18.76 42.79
CA VAL A 342 13.70 19.04 41.50
C VAL A 342 13.18 20.33 40.89
N TYR A 343 11.87 20.62 41.02
CA TYR A 343 11.28 21.87 40.52
C TYR A 343 11.95 23.09 41.15
N ALA A 344 12.08 23.11 42.48
CA ALA A 344 12.71 24.22 43.19
C ALA A 344 14.17 24.45 42.73
N GLY A 345 14.95 23.37 42.63
CA GLY A 345 16.34 23.44 42.18
C GLY A 345 16.49 23.94 40.73
N VAL A 346 15.68 23.42 39.81
CA VAL A 346 15.69 23.84 38.40
C VAL A 346 15.23 25.29 38.25
N MET A 347 14.18 25.71 38.96
CA MET A 347 13.69 27.09 38.93
C MET A 347 14.75 28.07 39.45
N LEU A 348 15.47 27.72 40.53
CA LEU A 348 16.58 28.52 41.04
C LEU A 348 17.73 28.60 40.01
N ALA A 349 18.11 27.48 39.40
CA ALA A 349 19.17 27.46 38.39
C ALA A 349 18.83 28.32 37.15
N ILE A 350 17.59 28.23 36.66
CA ILE A 350 17.09 29.08 35.56
C ILE A 350 17.09 30.55 35.98
N TRP A 351 16.68 30.84 37.22
CA TRP A 351 16.65 32.21 37.74
C TRP A 351 18.04 32.84 37.79
N LEU A 352 19.04 32.09 38.28
CA LEU A 352 20.42 32.56 38.39
C LEU A 352 21.08 32.77 37.03
N GLU A 353 20.73 31.96 36.02
CA GLU A 353 21.33 32.06 34.69
C GLU A 353 20.67 33.11 33.79
N ASP A 354 19.34 33.14 33.72
CA ASP A 354 18.60 33.98 32.75
C ASP A 354 17.29 34.58 33.34
N GLY A 355 17.11 34.55 34.66
CA GLY A 355 15.97 35.16 35.37
C GLY A 355 14.62 34.48 35.15
N ARG A 356 13.53 35.27 35.23
CA ARG A 356 12.15 34.84 34.94
C ARG A 356 11.79 35.04 33.45
N PRO A 357 10.84 34.27 32.88
CA PRO A 357 9.98 33.25 33.51
C PRO A 357 10.62 31.86 33.67
N PHE A 358 10.10 30.98 34.53
CA PHE A 358 10.68 29.63 34.73
C PHE A 358 10.12 28.58 33.78
N PHE A 359 8.86 28.73 33.39
CA PHE A 359 8.17 27.82 32.51
C PHE A 359 8.03 28.43 31.12
N PHE A 360 8.12 27.57 30.11
CA PHE A 360 7.79 27.88 28.73
C PHE A 360 6.52 27.14 28.34
N LEU A 361 5.57 27.87 27.75
CA LEU A 361 4.27 27.35 27.33
C LEU A 361 4.22 27.29 25.80
N HIS A 362 4.27 26.09 25.24
CA HIS A 362 4.17 25.90 23.80
C HIS A 362 2.77 25.41 23.42
N ARG A 363 2.05 26.15 22.57
CA ARG A 363 0.78 25.68 21.98
C ARG A 363 0.97 24.39 21.17
N ARG A 364 0.28 23.32 21.57
CA ARG A 364 0.29 21.99 20.92
C ARG A 364 -1.14 21.51 20.73
N GLU A 365 -1.37 20.57 19.82
CA GLU A 365 -2.68 19.96 19.60
C GLU A 365 -2.88 18.68 20.43
N THR A 366 -4.10 18.48 20.94
CA THR A 366 -4.57 17.25 21.60
C THR A 366 -5.77 16.65 20.85
N VAL A 367 -6.44 15.68 21.46
CA VAL A 367 -7.60 14.98 20.90
C VAL A 367 -8.61 15.94 20.29
N GLY A 368 -8.99 15.67 19.04
CA GLY A 368 -9.93 16.48 18.27
C GLY A 368 -9.36 17.79 17.76
N GLY A 369 -8.03 17.97 17.78
CA GLY A 369 -7.36 19.18 17.29
C GLY A 369 -7.47 20.39 18.22
N ARG A 370 -7.92 20.19 19.46
CA ARG A 370 -7.94 21.27 20.46
C ARG A 370 -6.52 21.67 20.83
N GLU A 371 -6.26 22.97 20.90
CA GLU A 371 -4.95 23.46 21.32
C GLU A 371 -4.85 23.57 22.85
N PHE A 372 -3.69 23.22 23.41
CA PHE A 372 -3.39 23.38 24.82
C PHE A 372 -1.96 23.91 25.03
N PRO A 373 -1.69 24.61 26.14
CA PRO A 373 -0.35 25.03 26.50
C PRO A 373 0.44 23.84 27.07
N CYS A 374 1.33 23.25 26.29
CA CYS A 374 2.27 22.23 26.76
C CYS A 374 3.34 22.90 27.61
N ILE A 375 3.41 22.51 28.89
CA ILE A 375 4.24 23.15 29.91
C ILE A 375 5.62 22.48 29.92
N LYS A 376 6.68 23.27 29.86
CA LYS A 376 8.06 22.81 30.03
C LYS A 376 8.84 23.77 30.91
N PHE A 377 9.96 23.31 31.49
CA PHE A 377 10.94 24.26 32.01
C PHE A 377 11.59 25.03 30.86
N ARG A 378 11.88 26.30 31.11
CA ARG A 378 12.59 27.13 30.15
C ARG A 378 14.04 26.68 30.04
N SER A 379 14.40 26.17 28.86
CA SER A 379 15.76 25.71 28.54
C SER A 379 16.48 26.59 27.51
N MET A 380 15.83 27.65 27.03
CA MET A 380 16.35 28.59 26.04
C MET A 380 16.27 30.02 26.57
N ARG A 381 17.11 30.91 26.01
CA ARG A 381 17.11 32.35 26.31
C ARG A 381 15.77 33.01 25.94
N LYS A 382 15.45 34.15 26.54
CA LYS A 382 14.17 34.88 26.32
C LYS A 382 13.90 35.25 24.87
N ASP A 383 14.96 35.57 24.14
CA ASP A 383 14.97 36.01 22.74
C ASP A 383 15.05 34.84 21.73
N ALA A 384 14.97 33.58 22.20
CA ALA A 384 15.18 32.40 21.36
C ALA A 384 14.22 32.29 20.16
N GLU A 385 12.99 32.81 20.24
CA GLU A 385 12.07 32.78 19.08
C GLU A 385 12.48 33.81 18.01
N GLN A 386 13.03 34.97 18.39
CA GLN A 386 13.57 35.96 17.46
C GLN A 386 14.84 35.42 16.78
N ALA A 387 15.75 34.86 17.58
CA ALA A 387 16.97 34.23 17.09
C ALA A 387 16.68 33.00 16.18
N ARG A 388 15.51 32.38 16.30
CA ARG A 388 15.10 31.26 15.44
C ARG A 388 15.06 31.65 13.97
N GLN A 389 14.54 32.84 13.65
CA GLN A 389 14.33 33.28 12.27
C GLN A 389 15.66 33.37 11.50
N ALA A 390 16.71 33.84 12.17
CA ALA A 390 18.07 33.91 11.63
C ALA A 390 18.78 32.54 11.49
N LEU A 391 18.19 31.46 12.02
CA LEU A 391 18.77 30.11 12.04
C LEU A 391 17.99 29.10 11.18
N VAL A 392 16.93 29.53 10.48
CA VAL A 392 16.08 28.64 9.67
C VAL A 392 16.87 27.92 8.59
N GLU A 393 17.81 28.61 7.94
CA GLU A 393 18.67 28.04 6.89
C GLU A 393 19.65 26.97 7.41
N ARG A 394 19.87 26.93 8.73
CA ARG A 394 20.75 25.94 9.39
C ARG A 394 19.96 24.79 10.02
N ASN A 395 18.69 24.61 9.65
CA ASN A 395 17.86 23.52 10.20
C ASN A 395 18.32 22.17 9.63
N HIS A 396 18.68 21.23 10.51
CA HIS A 396 19.08 19.86 10.12
C HIS A 396 17.91 18.87 10.17
N ALA A 397 16.70 19.32 10.48
CA ALA A 397 15.53 18.47 10.43
C ALA A 397 15.05 18.24 8.99
N ASP A 398 14.67 17.00 8.70
CA ASP A 398 14.10 16.53 7.44
C ASP A 398 12.57 16.72 7.35
N GLY A 399 11.96 17.34 8.37
CA GLY A 399 10.54 17.53 8.52
C GLY A 399 10.18 18.92 9.06
N PRO A 400 8.92 19.15 9.48
CA PRO A 400 8.45 20.45 9.93
C PRO A 400 9.02 20.89 11.28
N GLN A 401 9.71 19.99 11.98
CA GLN A 401 10.40 20.29 13.22
C GLN A 401 11.65 21.15 12.96
N PHE A 402 12.06 21.89 13.99
CA PHE A 402 13.31 22.65 13.98
C PHE A 402 14.29 21.96 14.93
N TRP A 403 15.46 21.58 14.42
CA TRP A 403 16.50 20.92 15.20
C TRP A 403 17.90 21.32 14.72
N LEU A 404 18.75 21.67 15.68
CA LEU A 404 20.19 21.86 15.48
C LEU A 404 20.95 21.03 16.53
N PRO A 405 22.06 20.37 16.17
CA PRO A 405 22.92 19.64 17.12
C PRO A 405 23.45 20.54 18.25
N HIS A 406 23.89 21.76 17.91
CA HIS A 406 24.41 22.75 18.84
C HIS A 406 23.60 24.04 18.72
N ASP A 407 22.40 24.06 19.30
CA ASP A 407 21.50 25.21 19.22
C ASP A 407 22.01 26.35 20.14
N PRO A 408 22.48 27.49 19.58
CA PRO A 408 23.08 28.58 20.35
C PRO A 408 22.07 29.29 21.28
N ARG A 409 20.78 29.01 21.12
CA ARG A 409 19.70 29.57 21.94
C ARG A 409 19.52 28.84 23.27
N THR A 410 20.11 27.65 23.42
CA THR A 410 19.99 26.82 24.63
C THR A 410 20.95 27.33 25.71
N THR A 411 20.47 27.53 26.94
CA THR A 411 21.32 27.95 28.07
C THR A 411 22.13 26.78 28.64
N ARG A 412 23.12 27.01 29.52
CA ARG A 412 23.92 25.93 30.12
C ARG A 412 23.05 25.05 31.01
N VAL A 413 22.20 25.66 31.85
CA VAL A 413 21.19 24.93 32.64
C VAL A 413 20.23 24.20 31.69
N GLY A 414 19.81 24.86 30.61
CA GLY A 414 18.97 24.31 29.55
C GLY A 414 19.53 23.04 28.91
N GLN A 415 20.84 23.01 28.62
CA GLN A 415 21.52 21.84 28.08
C GLN A 415 21.48 20.67 29.08
N PHE A 416 21.73 20.93 30.37
CA PHE A 416 21.67 19.92 31.41
C PHE A 416 20.27 19.32 31.55
N ILE A 417 19.23 20.15 31.70
CA ILE A 417 17.87 19.66 31.90
C ILE A 417 17.32 18.91 30.68
N ARG A 418 17.70 19.30 29.45
CA ARG A 418 17.32 18.59 28.21
C ARG A 418 18.04 17.25 28.06
N ARG A 419 19.29 17.14 28.51
CA ARG A 419 20.05 15.88 28.47
C ARG A 419 19.35 14.78 29.27
N TRP A 420 18.85 15.15 30.45
CA TRP A 420 18.16 14.25 31.38
C TRP A 420 16.62 14.26 31.23
N ASN A 421 16.07 14.94 30.22
CA ASN A 421 14.63 15.15 30.01
C ASN A 421 13.88 15.75 31.22
N ILE A 422 14.60 16.44 32.11
CA ILE A 422 14.04 17.13 33.28
C ILE A 422 13.14 18.29 32.83
N ASP A 423 13.42 18.88 31.66
CA ASP A 423 12.64 19.97 31.09
C ASP A 423 11.18 19.61 30.81
N GLU A 424 10.88 18.31 30.69
CA GLU A 424 9.55 17.79 30.38
C GLU A 424 8.72 17.41 31.62
N LEU A 425 9.29 17.42 32.83
CA LEU A 425 8.55 17.09 34.06
C LEU A 425 7.26 17.92 34.26
N PRO A 426 7.19 19.22 33.90
CA PRO A 426 5.95 20.00 33.98
C PRO A 426 4.79 19.45 33.13
N GLN A 427 5.07 18.61 32.13
CA GLN A 427 4.04 18.00 31.30
C GLN A 427 3.15 17.00 32.07
N PHE A 428 3.60 16.47 33.21
CA PHE A 428 2.73 15.63 34.06
C PHE A 428 1.49 16.40 34.55
N VAL A 429 1.57 17.73 34.68
CA VAL A 429 0.40 18.57 34.95
C VAL A 429 -0.57 18.54 33.77
N ASN A 430 -0.07 18.60 32.52
CA ASN A 430 -0.91 18.45 31.33
C ASN A 430 -1.58 17.07 31.25
N VAL A 431 -0.90 16.02 31.75
CA VAL A 431 -1.49 14.68 31.86
C VAL A 431 -2.62 14.66 32.89
N LEU A 432 -2.43 15.25 34.09
CA LEU A 432 -3.50 15.37 35.08
C LEU A 432 -4.71 16.12 34.53
N LEU A 433 -4.50 17.24 33.84
CA LEU A 433 -5.55 18.04 33.19
C LEU A 433 -6.24 17.32 32.01
N GLY A 434 -5.78 16.12 31.64
CA GLY A 434 -6.38 15.32 30.57
C GLY A 434 -6.08 15.81 29.15
N GLN A 435 -5.15 16.77 29.03
CA GLN A 435 -4.64 17.29 27.76
C GLN A 435 -3.62 16.35 27.13
N MET A 436 -2.90 15.59 27.96
CA MET A 436 -1.90 14.60 27.56
C MET A 436 -2.16 13.25 28.25
N SER A 437 -1.36 12.27 27.85
CA SER A 437 -1.24 10.92 28.38
C SER A 437 0.23 10.67 28.74
N VAL A 438 0.54 9.71 29.61
CA VAL A 438 1.95 9.34 29.87
C VAL A 438 2.58 8.75 28.61
N VAL A 439 1.85 7.86 27.93
CA VAL A 439 2.26 7.23 26.66
C VAL A 439 1.32 7.64 25.53
N GLY A 440 1.86 8.03 24.38
CA GLY A 440 1.09 8.46 23.22
C GLY A 440 1.96 9.11 22.13
N PRO A 441 1.37 9.52 21.00
CA PRO A 441 2.07 10.29 19.97
C PRO A 441 2.65 11.58 20.54
N ARG A 442 3.82 12.03 20.07
CA ARG A 442 4.45 13.26 20.59
C ARG A 442 3.53 14.48 20.41
N PRO A 443 3.32 15.36 21.41
CA PRO A 443 2.56 16.60 21.18
C PRO A 443 3.26 17.49 20.16
N SER A 444 2.53 17.93 19.14
CA SER A 444 3.03 18.79 18.04
C SER A 444 2.11 20.01 17.85
N PRO A 445 2.68 21.16 17.47
CA PRO A 445 1.92 22.36 17.16
C PRO A 445 1.13 22.14 15.87
N ARG A 446 0.05 22.91 15.71
CA ARG A 446 -0.81 22.87 14.53
C ARG A 446 -0.04 22.99 13.22
N LYS A 447 0.97 23.86 13.17
CA LYS A 447 1.83 24.04 11.97
C LYS A 447 2.54 22.76 11.54
N GLU A 448 3.03 21.95 12.47
CA GLU A 448 3.74 20.70 12.17
C GLU A 448 2.76 19.61 11.67
N ASN A 449 1.50 19.66 12.10
CA ASN A 449 0.50 18.65 11.74
C ASN A 449 -0.15 18.87 10.37
N GLN A 450 0.00 20.06 9.76
CA GLN A 450 -0.63 20.37 8.48
C GLN A 450 0.01 19.64 7.29
N PHE A 451 1.21 19.11 7.45
CA PHE A 451 1.99 18.47 6.38
C PHE A 451 1.36 17.16 5.87
N CYS A 452 0.58 16.45 6.69
CA CYS A 452 -0.14 15.25 6.29
C CYS A 452 -1.51 15.17 7.01
N PRO A 453 -2.59 15.68 6.38
CA PRO A 453 -3.92 15.75 7.00
C PRO A 453 -4.44 14.43 7.57
N PRO A 454 -4.27 13.26 6.92
CA PRO A 454 -4.83 12.04 7.48
C PRO A 454 -3.95 11.41 8.57
N TRP A 455 -2.63 11.60 8.52
CA TRP A 455 -1.77 11.33 9.68
C TRP A 455 -2.20 12.18 10.88
N ARG A 456 -2.49 13.47 10.66
CA ARG A 456 -3.02 14.38 11.68
C ARG A 456 -4.33 13.88 12.27
N GLU A 457 -5.30 13.45 11.45
CA GLU A 457 -6.55 12.88 11.96
C GLU A 457 -6.30 11.63 12.82
N ALA A 458 -5.44 10.72 12.37
CA ALA A 458 -5.14 9.49 13.10
C ALA A 458 -4.46 9.77 14.45
N ARG A 459 -3.40 10.59 14.47
CA ARG A 459 -2.68 10.89 15.72
C ARG A 459 -3.51 11.70 16.70
N LEU A 460 -4.40 12.59 16.22
CA LEU A 460 -5.30 13.37 17.07
C LEU A 460 -6.56 12.60 17.50
N SER A 461 -6.66 11.31 17.16
CA SER A 461 -7.70 10.41 17.69
C SER A 461 -7.39 9.89 19.10
N VAL A 462 -6.13 10.02 19.55
CA VAL A 462 -5.66 9.64 20.90
C VAL A 462 -4.98 10.82 21.58
N ARG A 463 -4.87 10.79 22.91
CA ARG A 463 -4.15 11.85 23.64
C ARG A 463 -2.66 11.78 23.30
N PRO A 464 -1.99 12.92 23.05
CA PRO A 464 -0.55 12.93 22.89
C PRO A 464 0.15 12.52 24.18
N GLY A 465 1.32 11.89 24.05
CA GLY A 465 2.11 11.32 25.13
C GLY A 465 3.27 12.20 25.57
N ILE A 466 3.70 12.06 26.82
CA ILE A 466 5.04 12.53 27.25
C ILE A 466 6.10 11.69 26.54
N THR A 467 5.93 10.36 26.55
CA THR A 467 6.71 9.41 25.74
C THR A 467 5.83 8.70 24.72
N GLY A 468 6.44 8.08 23.73
CA GLY A 468 5.77 7.52 22.58
C GLY A 468 6.65 6.60 21.77
N LEU A 469 6.01 5.80 20.91
CA LEU A 469 6.69 4.78 20.11
C LEU A 469 7.78 5.37 19.21
N TRP A 470 7.54 6.55 18.61
CA TRP A 470 8.54 7.26 17.82
C TRP A 470 9.76 7.65 18.64
N GLN A 471 9.56 8.19 19.86
CA GLN A 471 10.66 8.64 20.73
C GLN A 471 11.62 7.50 21.10
N VAL A 472 11.10 6.27 21.25
CA VAL A 472 11.91 5.10 21.64
C VAL A 472 12.45 4.29 20.45
N LYS A 473 11.83 4.34 19.26
CA LYS A 473 12.23 3.54 18.09
C LYS A 473 12.96 4.32 16.99
N ARG A 474 12.91 5.65 16.98
CA ARG A 474 13.56 6.48 15.95
C ARG A 474 15.05 6.14 15.81
N THR A 475 15.52 6.01 14.57
CA THR A 475 16.92 5.66 14.27
C THR A 475 17.84 6.87 14.22
N ARG A 476 17.27 8.08 14.06
CA ARG A 476 17.99 9.36 13.87
C ARG A 476 18.84 9.41 12.59
N GLN A 477 18.54 8.56 11.61
CA GLN A 477 19.17 8.64 10.29
C GLN A 477 18.74 9.91 9.57
N GLU A 478 19.69 10.59 8.93
CA GLU A 478 19.41 11.81 8.15
C GLU A 478 18.40 11.51 7.03
N GLY A 479 17.42 12.41 6.86
CA GLY A 479 16.38 12.30 5.84
C GLY A 479 15.26 11.30 6.11
N CYS A 480 15.26 10.58 7.25
CA CYS A 480 14.25 9.57 7.57
C CYS A 480 13.39 9.84 8.84
N ASP A 481 13.79 10.78 9.70
CA ASP A 481 13.19 11.03 11.03
C ASP A 481 11.71 11.46 10.93
N PHE A 482 11.32 12.28 9.93
CA PHE A 482 9.92 12.66 9.75
C PHE A 482 9.04 11.51 9.26
N GLN A 483 9.56 10.65 8.38
CA GLN A 483 8.83 9.47 7.92
C GLN A 483 8.66 8.44 9.05
N GLU A 484 9.70 8.22 9.85
CA GLU A 484 9.64 7.41 11.06
C GLU A 484 8.63 7.97 12.07
N TRP A 485 8.54 9.30 12.19
CA TRP A 485 7.55 9.95 13.04
C TRP A 485 6.13 9.59 12.62
N ILE A 486 5.79 9.79 11.34
CA ILE A 486 4.48 9.45 10.81
C ILE A 486 4.18 7.96 11.02
N ARG A 487 5.14 7.08 10.71
CA ARG A 487 5.02 5.63 10.87
C ARG A 487 4.68 5.23 12.29
N TYR A 488 5.50 5.65 13.26
CA TYR A 488 5.35 5.18 14.63
C TYR A 488 4.17 5.83 15.35
N ASP A 489 3.76 7.04 14.96
CA ASP A 489 2.48 7.61 15.40
C ASP A 489 1.30 6.74 14.91
N LEU A 490 1.27 6.36 13.63
CA LEU A 490 0.21 5.49 13.07
C LEU A 490 0.22 4.08 13.68
N GLU A 491 1.41 3.48 13.84
CA GLU A 491 1.57 2.16 14.45
C GLU A 491 1.04 2.15 15.90
N TYR A 492 1.34 3.20 16.67
CA TYR A 492 0.83 3.35 18.03
C TYR A 492 -0.69 3.44 18.05
N VAL A 493 -1.29 4.33 17.26
CA VAL A 493 -2.75 4.52 17.22
C VAL A 493 -3.46 3.21 16.82
N GLN A 494 -2.89 2.43 15.92
CA GLN A 494 -3.46 1.15 15.49
C GLN A 494 -3.39 0.04 16.55
N ARG A 495 -2.30 0.00 17.32
CA ARG A 495 -1.96 -1.13 18.19
C ARG A 495 -2.00 -0.77 19.68
N ALA A 496 -2.59 0.38 20.02
CA ALA A 496 -2.66 0.90 21.37
C ALA A 496 -3.20 -0.17 22.32
N SER A 497 -2.39 -0.54 23.30
CA SER A 497 -2.65 -1.63 24.24
C SER A 497 -1.71 -1.51 25.44
N TRP A 498 -2.07 -2.14 26.55
CA TRP A 498 -1.24 -2.18 27.75
C TRP A 498 0.16 -2.75 27.50
N ALA A 499 0.25 -3.82 26.71
CA ALA A 499 1.53 -4.44 26.37
C ALA A 499 2.46 -3.45 25.62
N LEU A 500 1.90 -2.69 24.66
CA LEU A 500 2.65 -1.69 23.93
C LEU A 500 3.05 -0.51 24.81
N ASP A 501 2.15 -0.03 25.68
CA ASP A 501 2.43 1.07 26.60
C ASP A 501 3.55 0.72 27.59
N LEU A 502 3.49 -0.48 28.19
CA LEU A 502 4.53 -0.98 29.10
C LEU A 502 5.88 -1.15 28.38
N TYR A 503 5.87 -1.65 27.14
CA TYR A 503 7.07 -1.73 26.31
C TYR A 503 7.68 -0.34 26.08
N ILE A 504 6.86 0.67 25.73
CA ILE A 504 7.34 2.03 25.50
C ILE A 504 7.91 2.63 26.79
N LEU A 505 7.24 2.45 27.93
CA LEU A 505 7.72 2.92 29.24
C LEU A 505 9.08 2.32 29.58
N PHE A 506 9.23 1.00 29.47
CA PHE A 506 10.49 0.31 29.72
C PHE A 506 11.61 0.80 28.80
N LYS A 507 11.32 0.93 27.49
CA LYS A 507 12.30 1.45 26.53
C LYS A 507 12.65 2.90 26.77
N THR A 508 11.72 3.71 27.26
CA THR A 508 11.98 5.11 27.64
C THR A 508 12.99 5.18 28.78
N ILE A 509 12.80 4.37 29.83
CA ILE A 509 13.74 4.27 30.95
C ILE A 509 15.12 3.84 30.45
N GLN A 510 15.19 2.80 29.60
CA GLN A 510 16.45 2.34 29.02
C GLN A 510 17.16 3.44 28.21
N VAL A 511 16.43 4.20 27.38
CA VAL A 511 17.00 5.28 26.56
C VAL A 511 17.49 6.46 27.40
N VAL A 512 16.84 6.76 28.54
CA VAL A 512 17.25 7.86 29.42
C VAL A 512 18.45 7.47 30.28
N LEU A 513 18.52 6.23 30.77
CA LEU A 513 19.60 5.77 31.63
C LEU A 513 20.88 5.40 30.85
N TRP A 514 20.75 4.86 29.63
CA TRP A 514 21.88 4.38 28.83
C TRP A 514 22.35 5.42 27.78
N ARG A 515 22.22 6.71 28.10
CA ARG A 515 22.32 7.82 27.14
C ARG A 515 23.71 8.41 27.01
#